data_AF-A0A840BK27-F1
#
_entry.id   AF-A0A840BK27-F1
#
_cell.length_a   1.000
_cell.length_b   1.000
_cell.length_c   1.000
_cell.angle_alpha   90.00
_cell.angle_beta   90.00
_cell.angle_gamma   90.00
#
_symmetry.space_group_name_H-M   'P 1'
#
loop_
_entity.id
_entity.type
_entity.pdbx_description
1 polymer ?
#
loop_
_entity_poly.entity_id
_entity_poly.type
_entity_poly.pdbx_seq_one_letter_code
_entity_poly.pdbx_strand_id
1 'polypeptide(L)'
;MAYETFVAFKSDFLAAHKTTYQFDAKADFAQAATAFRYYLHGLEQGARSGLNIGLIEHLQDLLAKNKSVFDGGGIFVDTSNQDRWRLFYNDAFILGGIHSHGPFTLVHTDRLESAWVAAGNDKRMGFAGAKQLDFHAGDKPFLRVTQREVLALNIFGYAGAPGEDGSMVFRCTNPQLADSATFVRYKKEVGELEGALAA
;
A
#
# COMPACT_ATOMS: atom_id res chain seq x y z
N MET A 1 -3.69 -13.91 -10.22
CA MET A 1 -2.81 -13.68 -11.36
C MET A 1 -1.88 -12.54 -11.02
N ALA A 2 -0.75 -12.91 -10.43
CA ALA A 2 0.42 -12.05 -10.36
C ALA A 2 0.86 -11.61 -11.77
N TYR A 3 1.49 -10.45 -11.91
CA TYR A 3 2.02 -10.02 -13.20
C TYR A 3 3.30 -10.79 -13.52
N GLU A 4 3.19 -11.71 -14.47
CA GLU A 4 4.35 -12.51 -14.94
C GLU A 4 5.31 -11.69 -15.81
N THR A 5 4.86 -10.57 -16.39
CA THR A 5 5.67 -9.73 -17.28
C THR A 5 5.44 -8.24 -17.03
N PHE A 6 6.49 -7.45 -17.31
CA PHE A 6 6.39 -5.99 -17.34
C PHE A 6 5.34 -5.50 -18.34
N VAL A 7 5.14 -6.22 -19.46
CA VAL A 7 4.18 -5.83 -20.50
C VAL A 7 2.75 -5.87 -19.96
N ALA A 8 2.38 -6.95 -19.29
CA ALA A 8 1.06 -7.09 -18.66
C ALA A 8 0.85 -6.04 -17.58
N PHE A 9 1.84 -5.85 -16.70
CA PHE A 9 1.80 -4.82 -15.66
C PHE A 9 1.64 -3.42 -16.24
N LYS A 10 2.48 -3.04 -17.21
CA LYS A 10 2.47 -1.71 -17.82
C LYS A 10 1.13 -1.41 -18.48
N SER A 11 0.56 -2.37 -19.20
CA SER A 11 -0.74 -2.20 -19.85
C SER A 11 -1.83 -1.86 -18.83
N ASP A 12 -1.90 -2.63 -17.74
CA ASP A 12 -2.90 -2.46 -16.70
C ASP A 12 -2.67 -1.19 -15.86
N PHE A 13 -1.41 -0.92 -15.51
CA PHE A 13 -0.99 0.31 -14.82
C PHE A 13 -1.39 1.57 -15.61
N LEU A 14 -1.11 1.61 -16.91
CA LEU A 14 -1.47 2.76 -17.75
C LEU A 14 -2.99 2.87 -17.93
N ALA A 15 -3.70 1.75 -18.09
CA ALA A 15 -5.16 1.75 -18.16
C ALA A 15 -5.79 2.34 -16.89
N ALA A 16 -5.25 2.01 -15.71
CA ALA A 16 -5.74 2.49 -14.43
C ALA A 16 -5.49 4.00 -14.18
N HIS A 17 -4.57 4.63 -14.92
CA HIS A 17 -4.16 6.01 -14.65
C HIS A 17 -4.42 7.00 -15.80
N LYS A 18 -4.70 6.53 -17.01
CA LYS A 18 -5.08 7.39 -18.16
C LYS A 18 -6.30 8.26 -17.92
N THR A 19 -7.15 7.91 -16.95
CA THR A 19 -8.34 8.67 -16.56
C THR A 19 -8.05 9.77 -15.51
N THR A 20 -6.91 9.71 -14.81
CA THR A 20 -6.62 10.56 -13.65
C THR A 20 -5.37 11.43 -13.83
N TYR A 21 -4.47 11.05 -14.74
CA TYR A 21 -3.18 11.73 -14.95
C TYR A 21 -2.96 12.04 -16.44
N GLN A 22 -2.56 13.29 -16.73
CA GLN A 22 -1.99 13.62 -18.05
C GLN A 22 -0.56 13.10 -18.09
N PHE A 23 -0.34 12.14 -18.96
CA PHE A 23 0.84 11.31 -18.99
C PHE A 23 1.47 11.44 -20.38
N ASP A 24 2.75 11.85 -20.42
CA ASP A 24 3.55 11.93 -21.66
C ASP A 24 4.18 10.56 -21.92
N ALA A 25 4.07 10.03 -23.15
CA ALA A 25 4.48 8.68 -23.53
C ALA A 25 5.91 8.28 -23.08
N LYS A 26 6.85 9.23 -22.99
CA LYS A 26 8.20 8.97 -22.44
C LYS A 26 8.21 8.89 -20.90
N ALA A 27 7.47 9.76 -20.23
CA ALA A 27 7.28 9.70 -18.78
C ALA A 27 6.53 8.42 -18.36
N ASP A 28 5.57 7.97 -19.18
CA ASP A 28 4.74 6.78 -18.95
C ASP A 28 5.56 5.51 -18.83
N PHE A 29 6.54 5.33 -19.72
CA PHE A 29 7.42 4.17 -19.67
C PHE A 29 8.27 4.18 -18.41
N ALA A 30 8.93 5.30 -18.10
CA ALA A 30 9.83 5.41 -16.95
C ALA A 30 9.08 5.21 -15.62
N GLN A 31 7.87 5.76 -15.52
CA GLN A 31 7.03 5.60 -14.35
C GLN A 31 6.47 4.19 -14.23
N ALA A 32 5.95 3.60 -15.31
CA ALA A 32 5.49 2.21 -15.27
C ALA A 32 6.64 1.25 -14.92
N ALA A 33 7.84 1.47 -15.47
CA ALA A 33 9.02 0.69 -15.14
C ALA A 33 9.42 0.84 -13.67
N THR A 34 9.33 2.06 -13.13
CA THR A 34 9.58 2.31 -11.70
C THR A 34 8.52 1.62 -10.84
N ALA A 35 7.24 1.78 -11.15
CA ALA A 35 6.14 1.12 -10.46
C ALA A 35 6.28 -0.41 -10.50
N PHE A 36 6.72 -0.98 -11.62
CA PHE A 36 6.95 -2.41 -11.72
C PHE A 36 8.09 -2.89 -10.82
N ARG A 37 9.15 -2.09 -10.62
CA ARG A 37 10.20 -2.41 -9.64
C ARG A 37 9.66 -2.42 -8.21
N TYR A 38 8.79 -1.47 -7.87
CA TYR A 38 8.12 -1.46 -6.58
C TYR A 38 7.21 -2.70 -6.41
N TYR A 39 6.44 -3.05 -7.44
CA TYR A 39 5.65 -4.28 -7.46
C TYR A 39 6.50 -5.54 -7.23
N LEU A 40 7.58 -5.71 -7.98
CA LEU A 40 8.49 -6.85 -7.81
C LEU A 40 9.11 -6.88 -6.41
N HIS A 41 9.42 -5.71 -5.85
CA HIS A 41 9.98 -5.62 -4.51
C HIS A 41 8.98 -6.02 -3.43
N GLY A 42 7.72 -5.56 -3.54
CA GLY A 42 6.64 -5.97 -2.65
C GLY A 42 6.38 -7.48 -2.74
N LEU A 43 6.39 -8.03 -3.96
CA LEU A 43 6.25 -9.46 -4.20
C LEU A 43 7.37 -10.27 -3.54
N GLU A 44 8.64 -9.85 -3.73
CA GLU A 44 9.81 -10.53 -3.16
C GLU A 44 9.84 -10.46 -1.63
N GLN A 45 9.61 -9.27 -1.05
CA GLN A 45 9.64 -9.10 0.40
C GLN A 45 8.48 -9.83 1.07
N GLY A 46 7.26 -9.69 0.53
CA GLY A 46 6.08 -10.37 1.02
C GLY A 46 6.27 -11.88 1.06
N ALA A 47 6.84 -12.47 0.01
CA ALA A 47 7.11 -13.91 -0.05
C ALA A 47 8.17 -14.39 0.94
N ARG A 48 9.11 -13.53 1.36
CA ARG A 48 10.20 -13.91 2.28
C ARG A 48 9.80 -13.81 3.75
N SER A 49 9.26 -12.68 4.15
CA SER A 49 9.06 -12.34 5.57
C SER A 49 7.77 -11.60 5.85
N GLY A 50 6.95 -11.35 4.83
CA GLY A 50 5.89 -10.37 4.91
C GLY A 50 6.40 -8.94 4.78
N LEU A 51 5.45 -8.01 4.76
CA LEU A 51 5.66 -6.57 4.58
C LEU A 51 5.33 -5.81 5.86
N ASN A 52 6.10 -4.76 6.14
CA ASN A 52 5.72 -3.76 7.14
C ASN A 52 5.09 -2.58 6.40
N ILE A 53 3.93 -2.15 6.87
CA ILE A 53 3.18 -1.01 6.34
C ILE A 53 2.77 -0.10 7.47
N GLY A 54 2.66 1.20 7.20
CA GLY A 54 2.14 2.20 8.14
C GLY A 54 2.75 2.24 9.54
N LEU A 55 2.14 3.08 10.38
CA LEU A 55 2.41 3.20 11.81
C LEU A 55 1.12 3.02 12.62
N ILE A 56 1.08 2.02 13.51
CA ILE A 56 -0.13 1.64 14.24
C ILE A 56 -0.59 2.73 15.22
N GLU A 57 0.32 3.42 15.91
CA GLU A 57 0.01 4.51 16.85
C GLU A 57 -0.76 5.65 16.17
N HIS A 58 -0.46 5.95 14.91
CA HIS A 58 -1.17 7.01 14.18
C HIS A 58 -2.59 6.60 13.78
N LEU A 59 -2.86 5.30 13.63
CA LEU A 59 -4.21 4.79 13.40
C LEU A 59 -5.01 4.63 14.70
N GLN A 60 -4.35 4.37 15.83
CA GLN A 60 -5.00 4.19 17.13
C GLN A 60 -5.85 5.40 17.55
N ASP A 61 -5.35 6.61 17.34
CA ASP A 61 -6.09 7.85 17.63
C ASP A 61 -7.36 8.02 16.78
N LEU A 62 -7.34 7.53 15.53
CA LEU A 62 -8.50 7.54 14.65
C LEU A 62 -9.49 6.42 14.99
N LEU A 63 -9.00 5.24 15.38
CA LEU A 63 -9.84 4.14 15.83
C LEU A 63 -10.68 4.53 17.04
N ALA A 64 -10.06 5.23 18.00
CA ALA A 64 -10.73 5.75 19.18
C ALA A 64 -11.90 6.70 18.82
N LYS A 65 -11.76 7.44 17.71
CA LYS A 65 -12.75 8.42 17.24
C LYS A 65 -13.83 7.81 16.34
N ASN A 66 -13.46 6.84 15.50
CA ASN A 66 -14.28 6.46 14.34
C ASN A 66 -14.74 4.98 14.30
N LYS A 67 -14.45 4.18 15.33
CA LYS A 67 -14.89 2.77 15.52
C LYS A 67 -14.48 1.81 14.37
N SER A 68 -13.36 1.12 14.61
CA SER A 68 -12.71 0.03 13.84
C SER A 68 -12.49 0.25 12.34
N VAL A 69 -11.22 0.43 11.96
CA VAL A 69 -10.75 0.41 10.55
C VAL A 69 -10.24 -0.96 10.10
N PHE A 70 -10.21 -1.96 11.00
CA PHE A 70 -9.54 -3.23 10.77
C PHE A 70 -10.49 -4.37 10.38
N ASP A 71 -11.78 -4.23 10.72
CA ASP A 71 -12.78 -5.26 10.54
C ASP A 71 -13.88 -4.75 9.59
N GLY A 72 -13.77 -5.02 8.30
CA GLY A 72 -14.87 -4.83 7.35
C GLY A 72 -14.82 -3.58 6.46
N GLY A 73 -13.63 -3.03 6.18
CA GLY A 73 -13.45 -2.06 5.08
C GLY A 73 -13.91 -0.62 5.34
N GLY A 74 -14.37 -0.29 6.55
CA GLY A 74 -14.69 1.08 6.94
C GLY A 74 -13.43 1.92 7.16
N ILE A 75 -12.94 2.59 6.11
CA ILE A 75 -11.75 3.44 6.19
C ILE A 75 -12.06 4.85 5.73
N PHE A 76 -11.64 5.83 6.52
CA PHE A 76 -11.75 7.26 6.22
C PHE A 76 -10.50 7.69 5.47
N VAL A 77 -10.62 8.10 4.20
CA VAL A 77 -9.48 8.57 3.40
C VAL A 77 -9.55 10.09 3.28
N ASP A 78 -8.54 10.81 3.79
CA ASP A 78 -8.44 12.27 3.60
C ASP A 78 -8.09 12.61 2.14
N THR A 79 -8.98 13.36 1.48
CA THR A 79 -8.86 13.76 0.08
C THR A 79 -8.39 15.20 -0.14
N SER A 80 -8.22 15.97 0.93
CA SER A 80 -8.05 17.42 0.89
C SER A 80 -6.66 17.89 0.44
N ASN A 81 -5.65 17.01 0.44
CA ASN A 81 -4.31 17.32 -0.03
C ASN A 81 -3.82 16.24 -1.03
N GLN A 82 -3.86 16.57 -2.32
CA GLN A 82 -3.46 15.68 -3.40
C GLN A 82 -1.96 15.85 -3.70
N ASP A 83 -1.09 15.47 -2.77
CA ASP A 83 0.31 15.29 -3.13
C ASP A 83 0.41 14.01 -3.98
N ARG A 84 0.26 14.18 -5.29
CA ARG A 84 0.03 13.13 -6.29
C ARG A 84 1.27 12.26 -6.53
N TRP A 85 2.40 12.57 -5.91
CA TRP A 85 3.63 11.83 -6.08
C TRP A 85 3.65 10.59 -5.17
N ARG A 86 3.91 9.44 -5.81
CA ARG A 86 4.21 8.10 -5.25
C ARG A 86 3.05 7.27 -4.70
N LEU A 87 1.80 7.74 -4.67
CA LEU A 87 0.66 6.86 -4.34
C LEU A 87 0.58 5.64 -5.27
N PHE A 88 0.81 5.82 -6.56
CA PHE A 88 0.79 4.72 -7.52
C PHE A 88 2.01 3.79 -7.43
N TYR A 89 3.14 4.26 -6.90
CA TYR A 89 4.27 3.38 -6.56
C TYR A 89 3.97 2.57 -5.30
N ASN A 90 3.28 3.18 -4.34
CA ASN A 90 2.79 2.48 -3.18
C ASN A 90 1.75 1.42 -3.56
N ASP A 91 0.73 1.82 -4.33
CA ASP A 91 -0.30 0.90 -4.85
C ASP A 91 0.38 -0.29 -5.57
N ALA A 92 1.47 -0.06 -6.31
CA ALA A 92 2.24 -1.11 -6.96
C ALA A 92 2.93 -2.05 -5.96
N PHE A 93 3.62 -1.48 -4.97
CA PHE A 93 4.29 -2.22 -3.92
C PHE A 93 3.33 -3.12 -3.13
N ILE A 94 2.19 -2.56 -2.73
CA ILE A 94 1.14 -3.27 -1.99
C ILE A 94 0.51 -4.35 -2.84
N LEU A 95 0.22 -4.07 -4.11
CA LEU A 95 -0.27 -5.09 -5.04
C LEU A 95 0.74 -6.25 -5.21
N GLY A 96 2.03 -5.94 -5.21
CA GLY A 96 3.10 -6.94 -5.15
C GLY A 96 3.00 -7.82 -3.92
N GLY A 97 2.87 -7.20 -2.75
CA GLY A 97 2.65 -7.91 -1.50
C GLY A 97 1.39 -8.76 -1.49
N ILE A 98 0.27 -8.25 -2.01
CA ILE A 98 -1.00 -8.99 -2.11
C ILE A 98 -0.80 -10.27 -2.91
N HIS A 99 -0.14 -10.17 -4.07
CA HIS A 99 0.20 -11.30 -4.94
C HIS A 99 1.24 -12.27 -4.34
N SER A 100 1.97 -11.87 -3.30
CA SER A 100 2.88 -12.78 -2.59
C SER A 100 2.16 -13.73 -1.63
N HIS A 101 0.91 -13.40 -1.25
CA HIS A 101 0.15 -14.05 -0.18
C HIS A 101 0.83 -14.01 1.21
N GLY A 102 1.93 -13.26 1.35
CA GLY A 102 2.64 -13.06 2.61
C GLY A 102 1.90 -12.10 3.56
N PRO A 103 2.20 -12.16 4.87
CA PRO A 103 1.53 -11.30 5.84
C PRO A 103 1.94 -9.84 5.67
N PHE A 104 1.03 -8.92 6.02
CA PHE A 104 1.33 -7.51 6.19
C PHE A 104 1.24 -7.16 7.68
N THR A 105 2.20 -6.42 8.20
CA THR A 105 2.25 -6.01 9.59
C THR A 105 2.17 -4.50 9.67
N LEU A 106 1.17 -4.01 10.36
CA LEU A 106 1.10 -2.62 10.81
C LEU A 106 1.92 -2.52 12.10
N VAL A 107 3.03 -1.79 12.04
CA VAL A 107 4.08 -1.78 13.07
C VAL A 107 4.11 -0.48 13.88
N HIS A 108 4.75 -0.51 15.04
CA HIS A 108 5.11 0.67 15.81
C HIS A 108 6.38 1.37 15.26
N THR A 109 6.50 2.68 15.44
CA THR A 109 7.64 3.51 14.97
C THR A 109 8.99 2.99 15.48
N ASP A 110 9.07 2.62 16.75
CA ASP A 110 10.27 2.08 17.40
C ASP A 110 10.80 0.81 16.72
N ARG A 111 9.89 -0.05 16.22
CA ARG A 111 10.22 -1.27 15.48
C ARG A 111 10.67 -0.97 14.06
N LEU A 112 10.07 0.03 13.40
CA LEU A 112 10.48 0.48 12.07
C LEU A 112 11.89 1.08 12.10
N GLU A 113 12.20 1.90 13.11
CA GLU A 113 13.53 2.48 13.30
C GLU A 113 14.59 1.40 13.55
N SER A 114 14.27 0.40 14.37
CA SER A 114 15.16 -0.74 14.63
C SER A 114 15.45 -1.55 13.36
N ALA A 115 14.43 -1.82 12.54
CA ALA A 115 14.58 -2.51 11.25
C ALA A 115 15.39 -1.68 10.24
N TRP A 116 15.21 -0.35 10.22
CA TRP A 116 15.97 0.57 9.38
C TRP A 116 17.46 0.55 9.72
N VAL A 117 17.80 0.66 11.01
CA VAL A 117 19.19 0.69 11.47
C VAL A 117 19.90 -0.62 11.10
N ALA A 118 19.21 -1.75 11.21
CA ALA A 118 19.72 -3.06 10.85
C ALA A 118 19.81 -3.32 9.32
N ALA A 119 19.16 -2.52 8.48
CA ALA A 119 19.16 -2.70 7.03
C ALA A 119 20.44 -2.15 6.37
N GLY A 120 21.07 -2.94 5.48
CA GLY A 120 22.16 -2.49 4.62
C GLY A 120 21.71 -1.46 3.57
N ASN A 121 22.65 -0.67 3.01
CA ASN A 121 22.36 0.49 2.15
C ASN A 121 21.42 0.19 0.97
N ASP A 122 21.54 -0.97 0.31
CA ASP A 122 20.69 -1.32 -0.83
C ASP A 122 19.23 -1.60 -0.41
N LYS A 123 19.04 -2.14 0.80
CA LYS A 123 17.71 -2.38 1.40
C LYS A 123 17.08 -1.08 1.91
N ARG A 124 17.92 -0.07 2.22
CA ARG A 124 17.46 1.27 2.58
C ARG A 124 16.80 2.01 1.41
N MET A 125 16.84 1.54 0.16
CA MET A 125 16.05 2.14 -0.93
C MET A 125 14.56 1.78 -0.84
N GLY A 126 14.24 0.52 -0.50
CA GLY A 126 12.86 0.09 -0.22
C GLY A 126 12.33 0.71 1.07
N PHE A 127 13.19 0.82 2.09
CA PHE A 127 12.85 1.54 3.31
C PHE A 127 12.88 3.07 3.14
N ALA A 128 13.71 3.66 2.27
CA ALA A 128 13.65 5.10 1.98
C ALA A 128 12.32 5.41 1.32
N GLY A 129 11.77 4.44 0.57
CA GLY A 129 10.35 4.27 0.31
C GLY A 129 9.52 4.24 1.60
N ALA A 130 9.69 3.29 2.52
CA ALA A 130 8.94 3.21 3.78
C ALA A 130 8.97 4.47 4.70
N LYS A 131 10.11 5.16 4.85
CA LYS A 131 10.24 6.48 5.51
C LYS A 131 9.69 7.64 4.66
N GLN A 132 9.51 7.42 3.35
CA GLN A 132 8.79 8.33 2.43
C GLN A 132 7.28 8.04 2.33
N LEU A 133 6.86 6.80 2.62
CA LEU A 133 5.50 6.31 2.43
C LEU A 133 4.60 6.76 3.58
N ASP A 134 5.17 6.98 4.76
CA ASP A 134 4.62 7.87 5.78
C ASP A 134 5.53 9.11 5.92
N PHE A 135 5.47 10.06 4.97
CA PHE A 135 6.13 11.33 5.20
C PHE A 135 5.33 12.15 6.23
N HIS A 136 5.92 12.39 7.39
CA HIS A 136 5.66 13.59 8.19
C HIS A 136 6.06 14.81 7.37
N ALA A 137 5.09 15.49 6.76
CA ALA A 137 5.24 16.87 6.36
C ALA A 137 4.61 17.77 7.44
N GLY A 138 5.37 18.04 8.51
CA GLY A 138 4.95 18.92 9.62
C GLY A 138 3.95 18.31 10.60
N ASP A 139 3.23 19.17 11.33
CA ASP A 139 2.33 18.86 12.47
C ASP A 139 1.09 18.01 12.12
N LYS A 140 1.02 17.39 10.94
CA LYS A 140 -0.11 16.59 10.50
C LYS A 140 0.37 15.22 9.98
N PRO A 141 -0.02 14.10 10.59
CA PRO A 141 0.29 12.77 10.08
C PRO A 141 -0.55 12.51 8.82
N PHE A 142 0.10 12.36 7.67
CA PHE A 142 -0.58 12.01 6.41
C PHE A 142 -0.92 10.51 6.39
N LEU A 143 -1.98 10.15 7.11
CA LEU A 143 -2.46 8.76 7.28
C LEU A 143 -3.11 8.16 6.03
N ARG A 144 -3.28 8.98 4.98
CA ARG A 144 -3.93 8.62 3.72
C ARG A 144 -3.31 7.37 3.07
N VAL A 145 -1.98 7.25 3.10
CA VAL A 145 -1.28 6.12 2.47
C VAL A 145 -1.61 4.84 3.21
N THR A 146 -1.32 4.79 4.50
CA THR A 146 -1.63 3.65 5.37
C THR A 146 -3.10 3.22 5.32
N GLN A 147 -4.02 4.18 5.33
CA GLN A 147 -5.46 3.91 5.22
C GLN A 147 -5.82 3.20 3.91
N ARG A 148 -5.28 3.65 2.77
CA ARG A 148 -5.48 3.00 1.47
C ARG A 148 -4.93 1.58 1.43
N GLU A 149 -3.79 1.35 2.07
CA GLU A 149 -3.16 0.03 2.15
C GLU A 149 -4.06 -0.95 2.90
N VAL A 150 -4.51 -0.58 4.11
CA VAL A 150 -5.42 -1.41 4.90
C VAL A 150 -6.75 -1.66 4.16
N LEU A 151 -7.25 -0.67 3.44
CA LEU A 151 -8.46 -0.80 2.62
C LEU A 151 -8.26 -1.84 1.51
N ALA A 152 -7.15 -1.74 0.78
CA ALA A 152 -6.81 -2.69 -0.26
C ALA A 152 -6.68 -4.12 0.30
N LEU A 153 -6.02 -4.29 1.44
CA LEU A 153 -5.88 -5.60 2.09
C LEU A 153 -7.26 -6.22 2.37
N ASN A 154 -8.16 -5.47 2.98
CA ASN A 154 -9.53 -5.94 3.26
C ASN A 154 -10.30 -6.30 1.98
N ILE A 155 -10.20 -5.48 0.92
CA ILE A 155 -10.86 -5.72 -0.37
C ILE A 155 -10.30 -6.97 -1.07
N PHE A 156 -8.99 -7.19 -0.97
CA PHE A 156 -8.28 -8.23 -1.72
C PHE A 156 -7.97 -9.47 -0.87
N GLY A 157 -8.87 -9.80 0.05
CA GLY A 157 -8.88 -11.11 0.69
C GLY A 157 -7.90 -11.26 1.85
N TYR A 158 -7.56 -10.17 2.53
CA TYR A 158 -6.83 -10.20 3.79
C TYR A 158 -7.74 -9.79 4.95
N ALA A 159 -7.44 -10.30 6.14
CA ALA A 159 -8.09 -9.91 7.38
C ALA A 159 -7.04 -9.59 8.44
N GLY A 160 -7.27 -8.52 9.21
CA GLY A 160 -6.43 -8.12 10.33
C GLY A 160 -6.69 -8.98 11.57
N ALA A 161 -5.64 -9.29 12.30
CA ALA A 161 -5.71 -9.86 13.64
C ALA A 161 -4.57 -9.32 14.52
N PRO A 162 -4.77 -9.19 15.84
CA PRO A 162 -3.69 -8.81 16.76
C PRO A 162 -2.49 -9.77 16.66
N GLY A 163 -1.29 -9.19 16.58
CA GLY A 163 -0.02 -9.89 16.70
C GLY A 163 0.38 -10.10 18.17
N GLU A 164 1.35 -10.99 18.41
CA GLU A 164 1.84 -11.32 19.75
C GLU A 164 2.49 -10.14 20.49
N ASP A 165 3.02 -9.17 19.74
CA ASP A 165 3.71 -7.99 20.24
C ASP A 165 2.83 -6.73 20.24
N GLY A 166 1.52 -6.87 20.07
CA GLY A 166 0.59 -5.74 19.97
C GLY A 166 0.52 -5.08 18.60
N SER A 167 1.28 -5.56 17.61
CA SER A 167 1.09 -5.17 16.20
C SER A 167 -0.27 -5.63 15.65
N MET A 168 -0.67 -5.11 14.49
CA MET A 168 -1.81 -5.62 13.74
C MET A 168 -1.30 -6.34 12.49
N VAL A 169 -1.61 -7.63 12.36
CA VAL A 169 -1.13 -8.48 11.28
C VAL A 169 -2.29 -8.85 10.36
N PHE A 170 -2.19 -8.46 9.09
CA PHE A 170 -3.11 -8.87 8.04
C PHE A 170 -2.61 -10.13 7.37
N ARG A 171 -3.46 -11.15 7.32
CA ARG A 171 -3.16 -12.43 6.67
C ARG A 171 -4.11 -12.67 5.53
N CYS A 172 -3.61 -13.28 4.45
CA CYS A 172 -4.44 -13.68 3.33
C CYS A 172 -5.41 -14.78 3.78
N THR A 173 -6.70 -14.47 3.77
CA THR A 173 -7.79 -15.39 4.10
C THR A 173 -8.54 -15.86 2.85
N ASN A 174 -8.37 -15.18 1.72
CA ASN A 174 -8.94 -15.55 0.43
C ASN A 174 -7.90 -15.38 -0.70
N PRO A 175 -7.07 -16.40 -0.95
CA PRO A 175 -6.02 -16.36 -1.98
C PRO A 175 -6.57 -16.13 -3.39
N GLN A 176 -7.75 -16.66 -3.72
CA GLN A 176 -8.36 -16.45 -5.04
C GLN A 176 -8.72 -14.98 -5.26
N LEU A 177 -9.19 -14.30 -4.21
CA LEU A 177 -9.50 -12.87 -4.25
C LEU A 177 -8.21 -12.02 -4.33
N ALA A 178 -7.17 -12.39 -3.58
CA ALA A 178 -5.84 -11.77 -3.68
C ALA A 178 -5.24 -11.93 -5.09
N ASP A 179 -5.34 -13.13 -5.67
CA ASP A 179 -4.95 -13.39 -7.05
C ASP A 179 -5.75 -12.57 -8.05
N SER A 180 -7.03 -12.31 -7.81
CA SER A 180 -7.85 -11.51 -8.73
C SER A 180 -7.57 -10.00 -8.67
N ALA A 181 -6.60 -9.56 -7.86
CA ALA A 181 -6.22 -8.16 -7.77
C ALA A 181 -5.49 -7.72 -9.05
N THR A 182 -5.92 -6.60 -9.62
CA THR A 182 -5.25 -5.95 -10.75
C THR A 182 -5.07 -4.48 -10.42
N PHE A 183 -4.17 -3.77 -11.10
CA PHE A 183 -3.98 -2.35 -10.92
C PHE A 183 -5.25 -1.57 -11.24
N VAL A 184 -5.94 -1.95 -12.32
CA VAL A 184 -7.24 -1.34 -12.68
C VAL A 184 -8.26 -1.53 -11.57
N ARG A 185 -8.39 -2.76 -11.05
CA ARG A 185 -9.35 -3.04 -9.97
C ARG A 185 -8.94 -2.37 -8.66
N TYR A 186 -7.65 -2.38 -8.33
CA TYR A 186 -7.11 -1.68 -7.16
C TYR A 186 -7.45 -0.20 -7.21
N LYS A 187 -7.18 0.48 -8.34
CA LYS A 187 -7.52 1.90 -8.49
C LYS A 187 -9.02 2.15 -8.47
N LYS A 188 -9.83 1.25 -9.04
CA LYS A 188 -11.28 1.35 -8.99
C LYS A 188 -11.78 1.29 -7.55
N GLU A 189 -11.52 0.20 -6.86
CA GLU A 189 -12.09 -0.05 -5.52
C GLU A 189 -11.51 0.90 -4.46
N VAL A 190 -10.19 1.13 -4.47
CA VAL A 190 -9.52 1.99 -3.48
C VAL A 190 -9.60 3.48 -3.86
N GLY A 191 -9.71 3.81 -5.15
CA GLY A 191 -9.76 5.19 -5.65
C GLY A 191 -11.17 5.80 -5.69
N GLU A 192 -12.21 5.04 -6.04
CA GLU A 192 -13.60 5.52 -6.04
C GLU A 192 -14.07 5.87 -4.61
N LEU A 193 -13.61 5.11 -3.60
CA LEU A 193 -13.88 5.37 -2.18
C LEU A 193 -13.19 6.64 -1.66
N GLU A 194 -12.09 7.10 -2.27
CA GLU A 194 -11.54 8.42 -1.95
C GLU A 194 -12.53 9.51 -2.35
N GLY A 195 -13.05 9.46 -3.58
CA GLY A 195 -13.97 10.49 -4.10
C GLY A 195 -15.31 10.55 -3.36
N ALA A 196 -15.84 9.40 -2.92
CA ALA A 196 -17.14 9.30 -2.26
C ALA A 196 -17.16 9.87 -0.82
N LEU A 197 -16.02 9.88 -0.12
CA LEU A 197 -15.90 10.41 1.25
C LEU A 197 -15.59 11.92 1.29
N ALA A 198 -15.41 12.54 0.12
CA ALA A 198 -15.15 13.97 -0.05
C ALA A 198 -16.42 14.79 -0.39
N ALA A 199 -17.54 14.11 -0.63
CA ALA A 199 -18.84 14.68 -1.02
C ALA A 199 -19.82 14.65 0.17
#